data_AF-A0A7X7IM13-F1
#
_entry.id   AF-A0A7X7IM13-F1
#
_cell.length_a   1.000
_cell.length_b   1.000
_cell.length_c   1.000
_cell.angle_alpha   90.00
_cell.angle_beta   90.00
_cell.angle_gamma   90.00
#
_symmetry.space_group_name_H-M   'P 1'
#
loop_
_entity.id
_entity.type
_entity.pdbx_description
1 polymer ?
#
loop_
_entity_poly.entity_id
_entity_poly.type
_entity_poly.pdbx_seq_one_letter_code
_entity_poly.pdbx_strand_id
1 'polypeptide(L)'
;MTLFNTLKNGAVKAASSYKQILLIWLTTIILVLAVGFPLRAFLNMILGSSMIVEKLNEGFDIGVAADIGRPFGALMASVSAGTFLLSIAGFFLMTFFAGGLFRRFTMAWGRQKVSDFLRASANNFLPYLKIALLMMLIIGAFTFVLIGLPGIITMAITGSQMPSGLLMYILYAMWILGMPVWLFVADASRRWIAATGSHKTFRALGAGFRALKEKFWLSYGTVLAVLVLNTAAVTAILWFAATSTPEKGIMVFLFFIATQAFFIIRLFMKAWRYASVCEAMQ
;
A
#
# COMPACT_ATOMS: atom_id res chain seq x y z
N MET A 1 28.12 -6.30 6.85
CA MET A 1 26.83 -7.02 6.73
C MET A 1 26.57 -7.33 5.27
N THR A 2 26.18 -8.56 4.94
CA THR A 2 25.75 -8.92 3.58
C THR A 2 24.27 -8.61 3.41
N LEU A 3 23.84 -8.31 2.18
CA LEU A 3 22.44 -8.04 1.83
C LEU A 3 21.49 -9.15 2.31
N PHE A 4 21.92 -10.41 2.16
CA PHE A 4 21.18 -11.58 2.62
C PHE A 4 20.97 -11.59 4.14
N ASN A 5 22.00 -11.26 4.92
CA ASN A 5 21.89 -11.21 6.39
C ASN A 5 20.96 -10.07 6.83
N THR A 6 21.01 -8.91 6.16
CA THR A 6 20.09 -7.79 6.43
C THR A 6 18.63 -8.20 6.17
N LEU A 7 18.36 -8.86 5.05
CA LEU A 7 17.01 -9.34 4.71
C LEU A 7 16.52 -10.42 5.70
N LYS A 8 17.36 -11.41 6.02
CA LYS A 8 17.03 -12.49 6.97
C LYS A 8 16.74 -11.93 8.35
N ASN A 9 17.59 -11.06 8.88
CA ASN A 9 17.40 -10.46 10.20
C ASN A 9 16.16 -9.57 10.24
N GLY A 10 15.91 -8.81 9.16
CA GLY A 10 14.68 -8.04 8.99
C GLY A 10 13.43 -8.93 9.03
N ALA A 11 13.46 -10.09 8.38
CA ALA A 11 12.34 -11.03 8.35
C ALA A 11 12.06 -11.61 9.74
N VAL A 12 13.10 -11.99 10.49
CA VAL A 12 12.98 -12.49 11.86
C VAL A 12 12.39 -11.41 12.79
N LYS A 13 12.86 -10.16 12.67
CA LYS A 13 12.31 -9.04 13.45
C LYS A 13 10.85 -8.77 13.11
N ALA A 14 10.49 -8.80 11.82
CA ALA A 14 9.09 -8.68 11.40
C ALA A 14 8.22 -9.84 11.92
N ALA A 15 8.71 -11.09 11.88
CA ALA A 15 7.98 -12.26 12.38
C ALA A 15 7.74 -12.18 13.88
N SER A 16 8.73 -11.70 14.63
CA SER A 16 8.55 -11.44 16.06
C SER A 16 7.40 -10.46 16.33
N SER A 17 7.06 -9.59 15.37
CA SER A 17 6.04 -8.56 15.47
C SER A 17 4.61 -8.97 15.12
N TYR A 18 4.35 -10.28 15.05
CA TYR A 18 3.03 -10.84 14.71
C TYR A 18 1.86 -10.23 15.52
N LYS A 19 2.01 -9.97 16.83
CA LYS A 19 0.94 -9.36 17.65
C LYS A 19 0.54 -7.97 17.17
N GLN A 20 1.50 -7.17 16.71
CA GLN A 20 1.24 -5.82 16.19
C GLN A 20 0.69 -5.90 14.77
N ILE A 21 1.20 -6.82 13.95
CA ILE A 21 0.67 -7.08 12.61
C ILE A 21 -0.80 -7.51 12.69
N LEU A 22 -1.16 -8.39 13.63
CA LEU A 22 -2.54 -8.80 13.87
C LEU A 22 -3.44 -7.66 14.34
N LEU A 23 -2.93 -6.74 15.16
CA LEU A 23 -3.67 -5.54 15.56
C LEU A 23 -3.92 -4.60 14.37
N ILE A 24 -2.91 -4.42 13.51
CA ILE A 24 -3.07 -3.64 12.25
C ILE A 24 -4.10 -4.34 11.35
N TRP A 25 -4.02 -5.65 11.20
CA TRP A 25 -4.99 -6.44 10.44
C TRP A 25 -6.41 -6.26 10.98
N LEU A 26 -6.62 -6.43 12.30
CA LEU A 26 -7.93 -6.31 12.93
C LEU A 26 -8.53 -4.91 12.75
N THR A 27 -7.72 -3.87 12.87
CA THR A 27 -8.22 -2.50 12.66
C THR A 27 -8.52 -2.22 11.18
N THR A 28 -7.73 -2.77 10.25
CA THR A 28 -8.02 -2.65 8.81
C THR A 28 -9.24 -3.44 8.37
N ILE A 29 -9.49 -4.63 8.93
CA ILE A 29 -10.68 -5.41 8.57
C ILE A 29 -11.95 -4.72 9.07
N ILE A 30 -11.92 -4.13 10.28
CA ILE A 30 -13.04 -3.31 10.79
C ILE A 30 -13.31 -2.13 9.84
N LEU A 31 -12.25 -1.43 9.40
CA LEU A 31 -12.38 -0.33 8.46
C LEU A 31 -12.99 -0.77 7.11
N VAL A 32 -12.52 -1.88 6.56
CA VAL A 32 -13.07 -2.43 5.30
C VAL A 32 -14.51 -2.88 5.47
N LEU A 33 -14.86 -3.52 6.59
CA LEU A 33 -16.23 -3.96 6.88
C LEU A 33 -17.20 -2.78 7.03
N ALA A 34 -16.74 -1.66 7.61
CA ALA A 34 -17.56 -0.45 7.75
C ALA A 34 -18.05 0.10 6.39
N VAL A 35 -17.30 -0.14 5.31
CA VAL A 35 -17.68 0.26 3.94
C VAL A 35 -18.27 -0.89 3.13
N GLY A 36 -17.76 -2.10 3.31
CA GLY A 36 -18.23 -3.30 2.61
C GLY A 36 -19.65 -3.72 2.98
N PHE A 37 -20.06 -3.53 4.24
CA PHE A 37 -21.39 -3.93 4.70
C PHE A 37 -22.52 -3.07 4.09
N PRO A 38 -22.45 -1.72 4.10
CA PRO A 38 -23.39 -0.88 3.37
C PRO A 38 -23.45 -1.21 1.87
N LEU A 39 -22.30 -1.49 1.25
CA LEU A 39 -22.22 -1.80 -0.17
C LEU A 39 -22.92 -3.12 -0.51
N ARG A 40 -22.81 -4.15 0.36
CA ARG A 40 -23.58 -5.39 0.23
C ARG A 40 -25.09 -5.15 0.35
N ALA A 41 -25.51 -4.35 1.33
CA ALA A 41 -26.93 -4.03 1.51
C ALA A 41 -27.50 -3.30 0.28
N PHE A 42 -26.72 -2.38 -0.30
CA PHE A 42 -27.08 -1.66 -1.51
C PHE A 42 -27.15 -2.56 -2.75
N LEU A 43 -26.19 -3.48 -2.92
CA LEU A 43 -26.22 -4.49 -3.99
C LEU A 43 -27.46 -5.40 -3.88
N ASN A 44 -27.78 -5.88 -2.68
CA ASN A 44 -28.98 -6.68 -2.45
C ASN A 44 -30.28 -5.91 -2.73
N MET A 45 -30.30 -4.59 -2.50
CA MET A 45 -31.45 -3.74 -2.80
C MET A 45 -31.68 -3.59 -4.31
N ILE A 46 -30.62 -3.55 -5.12
CA ILE A 46 -30.69 -3.39 -6.57
C ILE A 46 -30.91 -4.73 -7.29
N LEU A 47 -30.22 -5.79 -6.83
CA LEU A 47 -30.14 -7.08 -7.53
C LEU A 47 -30.95 -8.20 -6.85
N GLY A 48 -31.29 -8.06 -5.57
CA GLY A 48 -31.87 -9.16 -4.78
C GLY A 48 -33.38 -9.35 -4.93
N SER A 49 -34.10 -8.36 -5.45
CA SER A 49 -35.56 -8.38 -5.62
C SER A 49 -36.03 -8.17 -7.06
N SER A 50 -35.11 -8.05 -8.01
CA SER A 50 -35.44 -7.63 -9.37
C SER A 50 -35.36 -8.80 -10.37
N MET A 51 -36.44 -8.99 -11.15
CA MET A 51 -36.48 -9.81 -12.39
C MET A 51 -35.42 -9.38 -13.43
N ILE A 52 -34.62 -8.36 -13.12
CA ILE A 52 -33.54 -7.80 -13.93
C ILE A 52 -32.46 -8.86 -14.22
N VAL A 53 -32.11 -9.71 -13.25
CA VAL A 53 -31.10 -10.78 -13.45
C VAL A 53 -31.60 -11.82 -14.46
N GLU A 54 -32.89 -12.14 -14.41
CA GLU A 54 -33.56 -13.05 -15.35
C GLU A 54 -33.66 -12.44 -16.75
N LYS A 55 -34.07 -11.18 -16.86
CA LYS A 55 -34.16 -10.45 -18.14
C LYS A 55 -32.81 -10.22 -18.81
N LEU A 56 -31.74 -9.99 -18.03
CA LEU A 56 -30.37 -9.91 -18.56
C LEU A 56 -29.83 -11.24 -19.09
N ASN A 57 -30.37 -12.36 -18.60
CA ASN A 57 -30.05 -13.70 -19.10
C ASN A 57 -30.78 -14.01 -20.42
N GLU A 58 -31.94 -13.40 -20.66
CA GLU A 58 -32.75 -13.56 -21.88
C GLU A 58 -32.35 -12.62 -23.03
N GLY A 59 -31.60 -11.55 -22.76
CA GLY A 59 -31.05 -10.65 -23.79
C GLY A 59 -30.79 -9.24 -23.28
N PHE A 60 -30.24 -8.38 -24.16
CA PHE A 60 -30.01 -6.97 -23.84
C PHE A 60 -31.28 -6.15 -24.09
N ASP A 61 -32.04 -5.84 -23.03
CA ASP A 61 -33.22 -4.98 -23.07
C ASP A 61 -32.85 -3.53 -22.70
N ILE A 62 -33.11 -2.59 -23.62
CA ILE A 62 -32.82 -1.15 -23.45
C ILE A 62 -33.63 -0.55 -22.29
N GLY A 63 -34.83 -1.08 -21.99
CA GLY A 63 -35.63 -0.69 -20.83
C GLY A 63 -34.96 -1.09 -19.52
N VAL A 64 -34.36 -2.29 -19.48
CA VAL A 64 -33.57 -2.77 -18.34
C VAL A 64 -32.29 -1.94 -18.18
N ALA A 65 -31.63 -1.57 -19.27
CA ALA A 65 -30.46 -0.69 -19.22
C ALA A 65 -30.78 0.72 -18.69
N ALA A 66 -31.95 1.27 -19.05
CA ALA A 66 -32.41 2.58 -18.55
C ALA A 66 -32.80 2.53 -17.06
N ASP A 67 -33.49 1.48 -16.62
CA ASP A 67 -33.89 1.28 -15.22
C ASP A 67 -32.70 0.95 -14.31
N ILE A 68 -31.68 0.26 -14.81
CA ILE A 68 -30.42 0.02 -14.09
C ILE A 68 -29.55 1.28 -14.06
N GLY A 69 -29.59 2.13 -15.09
CA GLY A 69 -28.63 3.23 -15.25
C GLY A 69 -28.55 4.20 -14.06
N ARG A 70 -29.70 4.61 -13.50
CA ARG A 70 -29.74 5.48 -12.31
C ARG A 70 -29.24 4.79 -11.03
N PRO A 71 -29.77 3.62 -10.61
CA PRO A 71 -29.27 2.92 -9.43
C PRO A 71 -27.82 2.43 -9.59
N PHE A 72 -27.38 2.08 -10.79
CA PHE A 72 -25.99 1.74 -11.09
C PHE A 72 -25.07 2.97 -10.99
N GLY A 73 -25.49 4.13 -11.48
CA GLY A 73 -24.76 5.39 -11.28
C GLY A 73 -24.61 5.72 -9.79
N ALA A 74 -25.67 5.55 -9.01
CA ALA A 74 -25.62 5.71 -7.55
C ALA A 74 -24.70 4.66 -6.88
N LEU A 75 -24.69 3.42 -7.38
CA LEU A 75 -23.77 2.36 -6.94
C LEU A 75 -22.32 2.75 -7.20
N MET A 76 -22.00 3.17 -8.41
CA MET A 76 -20.65 3.57 -8.80
C MET A 76 -20.17 4.81 -8.02
N ALA A 77 -21.06 5.77 -7.77
CA ALA A 77 -20.77 6.91 -6.91
C ALA A 77 -20.50 6.47 -5.46
N SER A 78 -21.32 5.57 -4.90
CA SER A 78 -21.14 5.00 -3.55
C SER A 78 -19.84 4.19 -3.42
N VAL A 79 -19.54 3.33 -4.40
CA VAL A 79 -18.27 2.58 -4.49
C VAL A 79 -17.08 3.54 -4.53
N SER A 80 -17.17 4.60 -5.35
CA SER A 80 -16.08 5.58 -5.51
C SER A 80 -15.86 6.38 -4.23
N ALA A 81 -16.94 6.88 -3.62
CA ALA A 81 -16.88 7.60 -2.35
C ALA A 81 -16.37 6.69 -1.21
N GLY A 82 -16.86 5.45 -1.13
CA GLY A 82 -16.40 4.45 -0.18
C GLY A 82 -14.92 4.12 -0.35
N THR A 83 -14.46 3.92 -1.59
CA THR A 83 -13.04 3.65 -1.90
C THR A 83 -12.17 4.84 -1.53
N PHE A 84 -12.62 6.07 -1.81
CA PHE A 84 -11.92 7.29 -1.44
C PHE A 84 -11.78 7.42 0.08
N LEU A 85 -12.87 7.23 0.83
CA LEU A 85 -12.87 7.25 2.30
C LEU A 85 -11.97 6.15 2.88
N LEU A 86 -12.05 4.92 2.37
CA LEU A 86 -11.16 3.82 2.76
C LEU A 86 -9.69 4.15 2.50
N SER A 87 -9.39 4.81 1.38
CA SER A 87 -8.03 5.20 1.02
C SER A 87 -7.47 6.25 1.97
N ILE A 88 -8.26 7.27 2.31
CA ILE A 88 -7.86 8.32 3.27
C ILE A 88 -7.70 7.74 4.68
N ALA A 89 -8.72 7.05 5.17
CA ALA A 89 -8.69 6.45 6.50
C ALA A 89 -7.56 5.42 6.61
N GLY A 90 -7.40 4.58 5.58
CA GLY A 90 -6.31 3.62 5.48
C GLY A 90 -4.94 4.28 5.45
N PHE A 91 -4.77 5.38 4.73
CA PHE A 91 -3.54 6.17 4.71
C PHE A 91 -3.16 6.69 6.10
N PHE A 92 -4.11 7.31 6.81
CA PHE A 92 -3.88 7.81 8.17
C PHE A 92 -3.56 6.68 9.16
N LEU A 93 -4.35 5.61 9.13
CA LEU A 93 -4.20 4.45 10.00
C LEU A 93 -2.84 3.76 9.77
N MET A 94 -2.43 3.60 8.50
CA MET A 94 -1.13 3.03 8.16
C MET A 94 0.04 3.92 8.55
N THR A 95 -0.14 5.24 8.47
CA THR A 95 0.87 6.23 8.90
C THR A 95 1.03 6.21 10.41
N PHE A 96 -0.09 6.10 11.14
CA PHE A 96 -0.12 5.95 12.59
C PHE A 96 0.64 4.69 13.04
N PHE A 97 0.28 3.52 12.51
CA PHE A 97 0.91 2.26 12.91
C PHE A 97 2.37 2.12 12.48
N ALA A 98 2.79 2.81 11.41
CA ALA A 98 4.21 2.87 11.07
C ALA A 98 5.04 3.43 12.23
N GLY A 99 4.54 4.44 12.97
CA GLY A 99 5.21 5.01 14.14
C GLY A 99 5.54 3.99 15.23
N GLY A 100 4.60 3.11 15.54
CA GLY A 100 4.81 2.03 16.50
C GLY A 100 5.78 0.96 16.01
N LEU A 101 5.67 0.56 14.72
CA LEU A 101 6.53 -0.47 14.13
C LEU A 101 8.00 -0.04 14.09
N PHE A 102 8.28 1.18 13.61
CA PHE A 102 9.65 1.70 13.58
C PHE A 102 10.25 1.82 14.97
N ARG A 103 9.48 2.28 15.97
CA ARG A 103 9.96 2.36 17.35
C ARG A 103 10.37 0.98 17.87
N ARG A 104 9.58 -0.06 17.60
CA ARG A 104 9.93 -1.44 17.94
C ARG A 104 11.24 -1.89 17.29
N PHE A 105 11.38 -1.69 15.99
CA PHE A 105 12.56 -2.16 15.25
C PHE A 105 13.84 -1.38 15.60
N THR A 106 13.71 -0.17 16.13
CA THR A 106 14.85 0.61 16.65
C THR A 106 15.24 0.27 18.09
N MET A 107 14.39 -0.41 18.87
CA MET A 107 14.72 -0.80 20.24
C MET A 107 15.52 -2.11 20.24
N ALA A 108 16.63 -2.13 20.98
CA ALA A 108 17.58 -3.25 20.95
C ALA A 108 16.93 -4.57 21.38
N TRP A 109 16.22 -4.62 22.52
CA TRP A 109 15.81 -5.88 23.14
C TRP A 109 14.55 -5.73 24.02
N GLY A 110 13.42 -5.30 23.45
CA GLY A 110 12.19 -5.10 24.23
C GLY A 110 10.95 -5.69 23.55
N ARG A 111 10.27 -6.63 24.22
CA ARG A 111 8.88 -6.96 23.92
C ARG A 111 8.03 -5.70 24.19
N GLN A 112 7.59 -5.03 23.14
CA GLN A 112 6.73 -3.86 23.29
C GLN A 112 5.29 -4.31 23.61
N LYS A 113 4.73 -3.83 24.73
CA LYS A 113 3.31 -4.02 25.04
C LYS A 113 2.45 -3.27 24.01
N VAL A 114 1.19 -3.68 23.85
CA VAL A 114 0.26 -3.01 22.93
C VAL A 114 0.05 -1.54 23.30
N SER A 115 -0.01 -1.22 24.60
CA SER A 115 -0.10 0.15 25.11
C SER A 115 1.10 1.01 24.66
N ASP A 116 2.31 0.47 24.78
CA ASP A 116 3.53 1.18 24.40
C ASP A 116 3.64 1.34 22.88
N PHE A 117 3.09 0.39 22.12
CA PHE A 117 2.98 0.47 20.66
C PHE A 117 2.03 1.57 20.21
N LEU A 118 0.84 1.67 20.82
CA LEU A 118 -0.12 2.72 20.52
C LEU A 118 0.41 4.10 20.96
N ARG A 119 1.05 4.19 22.12
CA ARG A 119 1.70 5.44 22.58
C ARG A 119 2.83 5.88 21.63
N ALA A 120 3.67 4.95 21.18
CA ALA A 120 4.71 5.24 20.19
C ALA A 120 4.13 5.63 18.82
N SER A 121 3.01 5.03 18.42
CA SER A 121 2.29 5.38 17.20
C SER A 121 1.75 6.81 17.28
N ALA A 122 1.11 7.19 18.39
CA ALA A 122 0.59 8.53 18.61
C ALA A 122 1.70 9.60 18.63
N ASN A 123 2.78 9.38 19.38
CA ASN A 123 3.87 10.36 19.48
C ASN A 123 4.59 10.61 18.15
N ASN A 124 4.70 9.58 17.29
CA ASN A 124 5.38 9.69 16.00
C ASN A 124 4.43 10.02 14.83
N PHE A 125 3.12 10.03 15.05
CA PHE A 125 2.12 10.19 14.00
C PHE A 125 2.31 11.47 13.18
N LEU A 126 2.33 12.63 13.84
CA LEU A 126 2.39 13.92 13.15
C LEU A 126 3.71 14.12 12.36
N PRO A 127 4.90 13.83 12.92
CA PRO A 127 6.14 13.85 12.14
C PRO A 127 6.13 12.88 10.96
N TYR A 128 5.54 11.69 11.13
CA TYR A 128 5.47 10.67 10.07
C TYR A 128 4.50 11.08 8.96
N LEU A 129 3.39 11.71 9.33
CA LEU A 129 2.44 12.29 8.39
C LEU A 129 3.11 13.39 7.56
N LYS A 130 3.88 14.28 8.18
CA LYS A 130 4.67 15.30 7.47
C LYS A 130 5.68 14.67 6.49
N ILE A 131 6.39 13.62 6.91
CA ILE A 131 7.28 12.87 5.99
C ILE A 131 6.47 12.26 4.84
N ALA A 132 5.35 11.61 5.14
CA ALA A 132 4.53 10.93 4.12
C ALA A 132 4.01 11.92 3.07
N LEU A 133 3.49 13.07 3.49
CA LEU A 133 3.01 14.12 2.59
C LEU A 133 4.16 14.73 1.76
N LEU A 134 5.30 15.03 2.38
CA LEU A 134 6.44 15.58 1.63
C LEU A 134 6.98 14.57 0.62
N MET A 135 7.11 13.30 1.02
CA MET A 135 7.57 12.25 0.12
C MET A 135 6.57 11.99 -1.01
N MET A 136 5.27 12.13 -0.75
CA MET A 136 4.24 12.06 -1.78
C MET A 136 4.40 13.19 -2.80
N LEU A 137 4.69 14.42 -2.35
CA LEU A 137 4.99 15.55 -3.23
C LEU A 137 6.26 15.30 -4.05
N ILE A 138 7.33 14.83 -3.42
CA ILE A 138 8.61 14.54 -4.10
C ILE A 138 8.44 13.44 -5.14
N ILE A 139 7.78 12.33 -4.79
CA ILE A 139 7.50 11.23 -5.72
C ILE A 139 6.55 11.69 -6.83
N GLY A 140 5.56 12.52 -6.51
CA GLY A 140 4.65 13.13 -7.48
C GLY A 140 5.40 14.00 -8.49
N ALA A 141 6.27 14.89 -8.01
CA ALA A 141 7.12 15.72 -8.87
C ALA A 141 8.07 14.88 -9.72
N PHE A 142 8.71 13.86 -9.13
CA PHE A 142 9.57 12.91 -9.85
C PHE A 142 8.81 12.17 -10.96
N THR A 143 7.60 11.71 -10.66
CA THR A 143 6.71 11.04 -11.63
C THR A 143 6.28 11.99 -12.74
N PHE A 144 5.91 13.22 -12.37
CA PHE A 144 5.51 14.24 -13.33
C PHE A 144 6.67 14.63 -14.26
N VAL A 145 7.88 14.80 -13.73
CA VAL A 145 9.05 15.16 -14.55
C VAL A 145 9.47 14.01 -15.47
N LEU A 146 9.52 12.77 -14.99
CA LEU A 146 9.99 11.64 -15.81
C LEU A 146 8.94 11.12 -16.80
N ILE A 147 7.68 11.06 -16.40
CA ILE A 147 6.62 10.42 -17.20
C ILE A 147 5.63 11.47 -17.67
N GLY A 148 5.16 12.35 -16.77
CA GLY A 148 4.12 13.33 -17.08
C GLY A 148 4.50 14.29 -18.21
N LEU A 149 5.61 15.02 -18.06
CA LEU A 149 6.08 16.02 -19.02
C LEU A 149 6.41 15.39 -20.39
N PRO A 150 7.26 14.35 -20.50
CA PRO A 150 7.47 13.68 -21.77
C PRO A 150 6.17 13.09 -22.35
N GLY A 151 5.25 12.64 -21.49
CA GLY A 151 3.98 12.03 -21.88
C GLY A 151 3.12 13.02 -22.63
N ILE A 152 2.94 14.21 -22.04
CA ILE A 152 2.19 15.30 -22.64
C ILE A 152 2.83 15.75 -23.96
N ILE A 153 4.16 15.89 -24.00
CA ILE A 153 4.88 16.31 -25.21
C ILE A 153 4.71 15.29 -26.35
N THR A 154 4.91 14.00 -26.07
CA THR A 154 4.79 12.95 -27.09
C THR A 154 3.36 12.82 -27.62
N MET A 155 2.35 12.90 -26.75
CA MET A 155 0.94 12.92 -27.16
C MET A 155 0.63 14.14 -28.03
N ALA A 156 1.16 15.31 -27.69
CA ALA A 156 0.98 16.53 -28.48
C ALA A 156 1.63 16.45 -29.87
N ILE A 157 2.79 15.80 -29.99
CA ILE A 157 3.52 15.66 -31.26
C ILE A 157 2.90 14.58 -32.15
N THR A 158 2.51 13.44 -31.57
CA THR A 158 2.07 12.26 -32.33
C THR A 158 0.56 12.17 -32.54
N GLY A 159 -0.22 12.97 -31.80
CA GLY A 159 -1.68 12.89 -31.79
C GLY A 159 -2.23 11.58 -31.19
N SER A 160 -1.37 10.72 -30.62
CA SER A 160 -1.80 9.47 -30.02
C SER A 160 -2.44 9.70 -28.65
N GLN A 161 -3.44 8.88 -28.31
CA GLN A 161 -4.07 8.90 -26.98
C GLN A 161 -3.19 8.30 -25.88
N MET A 162 -2.16 7.54 -26.26
CA MET A 162 -1.21 6.97 -25.32
C MET A 162 0.23 7.30 -25.74
N PRO A 163 1.06 7.76 -24.80
CA PRO A 163 2.47 7.98 -25.07
C PRO A 163 3.16 6.62 -25.31
N SER A 164 3.56 6.37 -26.55
CA SER A 164 4.17 5.11 -27.00
C SER A 164 5.52 5.36 -27.66
N GLY A 165 6.52 4.52 -27.38
CA GLY A 165 7.83 4.58 -28.02
C GLY A 165 8.96 4.11 -27.11
N LEU A 166 10.12 3.79 -27.72
CA LEU A 166 11.31 3.33 -26.99
C LEU A 166 11.72 4.31 -25.87
N LEU A 167 11.66 5.62 -26.15
CA LEU A 167 11.95 6.67 -25.17
C LEU A 167 11.06 6.55 -23.92
N MET A 168 9.76 6.27 -24.10
CA MET A 168 8.84 6.12 -22.98
C MET A 168 9.14 4.89 -22.14
N TYR A 169 9.47 3.76 -22.77
CA TYR A 169 9.88 2.56 -22.05
C TYR A 169 11.14 2.81 -21.20
N ILE A 170 12.12 3.55 -21.72
CA ILE A 170 13.31 3.95 -20.97
C ILE A 170 12.94 4.83 -19.77
N LEU A 171 12.06 5.81 -19.96
CA LEU A 171 11.60 6.69 -18.87
C LEU A 171 10.82 5.93 -17.79
N TYR A 172 9.97 4.97 -18.17
CA TYR A 172 9.32 4.06 -17.24
C TYR A 172 10.32 3.19 -16.47
N ALA A 173 11.32 2.63 -17.16
CA ALA A 173 12.37 1.85 -16.50
C ALA A 173 13.17 2.70 -15.50
N MET A 174 13.54 3.93 -15.88
CA MET A 174 14.20 4.89 -14.99
C MET A 174 13.32 5.24 -13.78
N TRP A 175 12.02 5.43 -13.98
CA TRP A 175 11.10 5.70 -12.88
C TRP A 175 11.01 4.53 -11.90
N ILE A 176 10.86 3.30 -12.40
CA ILE A 176 10.82 2.08 -11.58
C ILE A 176 12.11 1.92 -10.78
N LEU A 177 13.28 2.13 -11.40
CA LEU A 177 14.57 2.05 -10.73
C LEU A 177 14.85 3.22 -9.79
N GLY A 178 14.23 4.38 -10.01
CA GLY A 178 14.30 5.52 -9.09
C GLY A 178 13.44 5.34 -7.83
N MET A 179 12.36 4.57 -7.89
CA MET A 179 11.43 4.39 -6.76
C MET A 179 12.09 3.83 -5.48
N PRO A 180 12.98 2.82 -5.53
CA PRO A 180 13.70 2.34 -4.34
C PRO A 180 14.44 3.44 -3.58
N VAL A 181 15.01 4.43 -4.28
CA VAL A 181 15.72 5.57 -3.66
C VAL A 181 14.76 6.38 -2.79
N TRP A 182 13.62 6.79 -3.35
CA TRP A 182 12.65 7.60 -2.62
C TRP A 182 12.00 6.83 -1.46
N LEU A 183 11.68 5.55 -1.68
CA LEU A 183 11.14 4.69 -0.63
C LEU A 183 12.12 4.48 0.52
N PHE A 184 13.40 4.30 0.21
CA PHE A 184 14.45 4.18 1.21
C PHE A 184 14.59 5.48 2.02
N VAL A 185 14.68 6.63 1.35
CA VAL A 185 14.80 7.94 2.03
C VAL A 185 13.60 8.15 2.97
N ALA A 186 12.39 7.80 2.53
CA ALA A 186 11.20 7.92 3.37
C ALA A 186 11.27 7.03 4.62
N ASP A 187 11.68 5.78 4.47
CA ASP A 187 11.75 4.80 5.57
C ASP A 187 12.94 5.12 6.52
N ALA A 188 14.08 5.54 5.98
CA ALA A 188 15.25 5.98 6.74
C ALA A 188 14.96 7.25 7.56
N SER A 189 14.23 8.20 6.99
CA SER A 189 13.79 9.42 7.70
C SER A 189 12.90 9.07 8.89
N ARG A 190 11.94 8.14 8.69
CA ARG A 190 11.06 7.66 9.75
C ARG A 190 11.85 6.95 10.86
N ARG A 191 12.81 6.10 10.50
CA ARG A 191 13.73 5.48 11.44
C ARG A 191 14.49 6.52 12.28
N TRP A 192 15.04 7.57 11.65
CA TRP A 192 15.80 8.60 12.36
C TRP A 192 14.97 9.29 13.44
N ILE A 193 13.71 9.62 13.13
CA ILE A 193 12.77 10.19 14.12
C ILE A 193 12.51 9.19 15.25
N ALA A 194 12.27 7.91 14.94
CA ALA A 194 12.02 6.89 15.96
C ALA A 194 13.22 6.65 16.88
N ALA A 195 14.44 6.74 16.35
CA ALA A 195 15.68 6.53 17.10
C ALA A 195 16.07 7.74 17.95
N THR A 196 15.94 8.96 17.42
CA THR A 196 16.37 10.19 18.11
C THR A 196 15.29 10.83 18.97
N GLY A 197 14.02 10.49 18.75
CA GLY A 197 12.88 11.19 19.35
C GLY A 197 12.71 12.64 18.84
N SER A 198 13.54 13.10 17.90
CA SER A 198 13.46 14.45 17.36
C SER A 198 12.36 14.55 16.31
N HIS A 199 11.38 15.41 16.55
CA HIS A 199 10.26 15.67 15.64
C HIS A 199 10.62 16.59 14.44
N LYS A 200 11.91 16.88 14.22
CA LYS A 200 12.39 17.76 13.14
C LYS A 200 12.41 17.03 11.78
N THR A 201 11.31 17.13 11.03
CA THR A 201 11.09 16.44 9.74
C THR A 201 12.16 16.72 8.67
N PHE A 202 12.56 17.97 8.44
CA PHE A 202 13.57 18.28 7.41
C PHE A 202 14.96 17.73 7.75
N ARG A 203 15.33 17.75 9.03
CA ARG A 203 16.58 17.14 9.50
C ARG A 203 16.53 15.62 9.35
N ALA A 204 15.37 15.00 9.56
CA ALA A 204 15.16 13.57 9.33
C ALA A 204 15.34 13.19 7.86
N LEU A 205 14.85 14.01 6.93
CA LEU A 205 15.07 13.81 5.49
C LEU A 205 16.54 13.92 5.11
N GLY A 206 17.23 14.96 5.60
CA GLY A 206 18.66 15.09 5.40
C GLY A 206 19.44 13.88 5.94
N ALA A 207 19.02 13.33 7.07
CA ALA A 207 19.59 12.08 7.60
C ALA A 207 19.28 10.87 6.71
N GLY A 208 18.07 10.78 6.15
CA GLY A 208 17.70 9.75 5.18
C GLY A 208 18.57 9.77 3.91
N PHE A 209 18.81 10.95 3.34
CA PHE A 209 19.70 11.12 2.20
C PHE A 209 21.16 10.81 2.54
N ARG A 210 21.64 11.27 3.70
CA ARG A 210 23.00 10.97 4.16
C ARG A 210 23.23 9.47 4.29
N ALA A 211 22.28 8.78 4.90
CA ALA A 211 22.38 7.35 5.12
C ALA A 211 22.28 6.55 3.81
N LEU A 212 21.52 7.04 2.82
CA LEU A 212 21.55 6.49 1.46
C LEU A 212 22.92 6.67 0.82
N LYS A 213 23.56 7.84 0.97
CA LYS A 213 24.87 8.12 0.38
C LYS A 213 25.97 7.24 0.99
N GLU A 214 25.95 7.01 2.29
CA GLU A 214 26.97 6.23 3.01
C GLU A 214 26.98 4.75 2.62
N LYS A 215 25.81 4.13 2.44
CA LYS A 215 25.68 2.70 2.09
C LYS A 215 24.77 2.51 0.88
N PHE A 216 25.02 3.22 -0.22
CA PHE A 216 24.11 3.27 -1.38
C PHE A 216 23.73 1.88 -1.90
N TRP A 217 24.71 1.05 -2.24
CA TRP A 217 24.45 -0.26 -2.84
C TRP A 217 23.69 -1.23 -1.93
N LEU A 218 24.01 -1.23 -0.63
CA LEU A 218 23.30 -2.07 0.35
C LEU A 218 21.86 -1.57 0.56
N SER A 219 21.70 -0.26 0.69
CA SER A 219 20.41 0.41 0.94
C SER A 219 19.46 0.30 -0.25
N TYR A 220 19.99 0.57 -1.44
CA TYR A 220 19.27 0.44 -2.70
C TYR A 220 18.91 -1.02 -2.96
N GLY A 221 19.88 -1.94 -2.86
CA GLY A 221 19.67 -3.36 -3.11
C GLY A 221 18.65 -3.99 -2.17
N THR A 222 18.65 -3.61 -0.88
CA THR A 222 17.66 -4.12 0.08
C THR A 222 16.25 -3.67 -0.25
N VAL A 223 16.03 -2.37 -0.56
CA VAL A 223 14.70 -1.88 -0.91
C VAL A 223 14.25 -2.41 -2.27
N LEU A 224 15.15 -2.51 -3.25
CA LEU A 224 14.84 -3.10 -4.56
C LEU A 224 14.41 -4.55 -4.41
N ALA A 225 15.15 -5.38 -3.67
CA ALA A 225 14.80 -6.78 -3.43
C ALA A 225 13.42 -6.91 -2.76
N VAL A 226 13.16 -6.11 -1.73
CA VAL A 226 11.85 -6.10 -1.06
C VAL A 226 10.74 -5.62 -1.99
N LEU A 227 11.00 -4.65 -2.87
CA LEU A 227 10.03 -4.16 -3.85
C LEU A 227 9.68 -5.24 -4.87
N VAL A 228 10.67 -5.94 -5.43
CA VAL A 228 10.45 -7.06 -6.36
C VAL A 228 9.60 -8.15 -5.71
N LEU A 229 9.93 -8.54 -4.48
CA LEU A 229 9.16 -9.55 -3.75
C LEU A 229 7.71 -9.09 -3.46
N ASN A 230 7.52 -7.83 -3.08
CA ASN A 230 6.18 -7.27 -2.87
C ASN A 230 5.37 -7.26 -4.18
N THR A 231 5.98 -6.86 -5.30
CA THR A 231 5.32 -6.86 -6.61
C THR A 231 4.92 -8.28 -7.00
N ALA A 232 5.82 -9.26 -6.88
CA ALA A 232 5.50 -10.66 -7.16
C ALA A 232 4.33 -11.18 -6.32
N ALA A 233 4.32 -10.87 -5.02
CA ALA A 233 3.24 -11.28 -4.13
C ALA A 233 1.91 -10.59 -4.47
N VAL A 234 1.90 -9.30 -4.80
CA VAL A 234 0.68 -8.59 -5.23
C VAL A 234 0.15 -9.17 -6.54
N THR A 235 1.01 -9.45 -7.51
CA THR A 235 0.61 -10.10 -8.76
C THR A 235 0.02 -11.49 -8.51
N ALA A 236 0.61 -12.28 -7.61
CA ALA A 236 0.07 -13.58 -7.24
C ALA A 236 -1.31 -13.49 -6.57
N ILE A 237 -1.53 -12.47 -5.73
CA ILE A 237 -2.84 -12.21 -5.10
C ILE A 237 -3.88 -11.84 -6.15
N LEU A 238 -3.54 -10.94 -7.08
CA LEU A 238 -4.45 -10.53 -8.15
C LEU A 238 -4.77 -11.69 -9.10
N TRP A 239 -3.77 -12.51 -9.43
CA TRP A 239 -3.96 -13.71 -10.23
C TRP A 239 -4.88 -14.72 -9.54
N PHE A 240 -4.68 -14.99 -8.25
CA PHE A 240 -5.55 -15.85 -7.45
C PHE A 240 -6.98 -15.32 -7.40
N ALA A 241 -7.15 -14.01 -7.20
CA ALA A 241 -8.46 -13.37 -7.16
C ALA A 241 -9.18 -13.43 -8.53
N ALA A 242 -8.45 -13.30 -9.63
CA ALA A 242 -9.02 -13.35 -10.98
C ALA A 242 -9.43 -14.76 -11.42
N THR A 243 -8.75 -15.80 -10.91
CA THR A 243 -9.01 -17.20 -11.28
C THR A 243 -10.01 -17.90 -10.37
N SER A 244 -10.25 -17.38 -9.17
CA SER A 244 -11.12 -18.01 -8.18
C SER A 244 -12.51 -17.36 -8.17
N THR A 245 -13.47 -17.94 -8.88
CA THR A 245 -14.90 -17.59 -8.78
C THR A 245 -15.62 -18.58 -7.85
N PRO A 246 -15.89 -18.24 -6.58
CA PRO A 246 -16.50 -19.17 -5.64
C PRO A 246 -18.01 -19.36 -5.92
N GLU A 247 -18.41 -20.56 -6.32
CA GLU A 247 -19.82 -20.89 -6.63
C GLU A 247 -20.61 -21.44 -5.43
N LYS A 248 -19.93 -22.07 -4.47
CA LYS A 248 -20.54 -22.69 -3.29
C LYS A 248 -20.27 -21.88 -2.02
N GLY A 249 -21.19 -21.90 -1.05
CA GLY A 249 -21.03 -21.17 0.21
C GLY A 249 -19.74 -21.50 0.98
N ILE A 250 -19.31 -22.77 0.99
CA ILE A 250 -18.03 -23.19 1.58
C ILE A 250 -16.84 -22.58 0.82
N MET A 251 -16.92 -22.47 -0.51
CA MET A 251 -15.87 -21.84 -1.32
C MET A 251 -15.76 -20.34 -1.02
N VAL A 252 -16.88 -19.65 -0.77
CA VAL A 252 -16.87 -18.23 -0.35
C VAL A 252 -16.14 -18.06 0.98
N PHE A 253 -16.38 -18.95 1.94
CA PHE A 253 -15.68 -18.91 3.23
C PHE A 253 -14.17 -19.20 3.09
N LEU A 254 -13.79 -20.21 2.30
CA LEU A 254 -12.38 -20.50 2.02
C LEU A 254 -11.68 -19.37 1.26
N PHE A 255 -12.37 -18.75 0.31
CA PHE A 255 -11.88 -17.57 -0.40
C PHE A 255 -11.68 -16.38 0.54
N PHE A 256 -12.59 -16.18 1.49
CA PHE A 256 -12.40 -15.19 2.56
C PHE A 256 -11.15 -15.49 3.39
N ILE A 257 -10.94 -16.73 3.85
CA ILE A 257 -9.74 -17.10 4.60
C ILE A 257 -8.47 -16.85 3.77
N ALA A 258 -8.46 -17.25 2.50
CA ALA A 258 -7.33 -17.05 1.60
C ALA A 258 -7.01 -15.56 1.42
N THR A 259 -8.01 -14.73 1.16
CA THR A 259 -7.84 -13.27 1.03
C THR A 259 -7.33 -12.62 2.32
N GLN A 260 -7.80 -13.06 3.50
CA GLN A 260 -7.26 -12.60 4.78
C GLN A 260 -5.81 -13.02 4.99
N ALA A 261 -5.45 -14.26 4.66
CA ALA A 261 -4.08 -14.74 4.75
C ALA A 261 -3.14 -13.91 3.86
N PHE A 262 -3.54 -13.62 2.62
CA PHE A 262 -2.80 -12.76 1.71
C PHE A 262 -2.63 -11.33 2.24
N PHE A 263 -3.65 -10.78 2.88
CA PHE A 263 -3.55 -9.47 3.49
C PHE A 263 -2.57 -9.45 4.68
N ILE A 264 -2.58 -10.49 5.51
CA ILE A 264 -1.60 -10.64 6.61
C ILE A 264 -0.18 -10.75 6.04
N ILE A 265 0.02 -11.55 4.98
CA ILE A 265 1.31 -11.64 4.28
C ILE A 265 1.74 -10.27 3.76
N ARG A 266 0.82 -9.47 3.20
CA ARG A 266 1.11 -8.10 2.76
C ARG A 266 1.55 -7.19 3.90
N LEU A 267 0.89 -7.24 5.05
CA LEU A 267 1.31 -6.48 6.23
C LEU A 267 2.67 -6.94 6.75
N PHE A 268 2.92 -8.25 6.72
CA PHE A 268 4.21 -8.82 7.08
C PHE A 268 5.32 -8.32 6.14
N MET A 269 5.12 -8.32 4.82
CA MET A 269 6.10 -7.80 3.86
C MET A 269 6.38 -6.31 4.07
N LYS A 270 5.36 -5.52 4.43
CA LYS A 270 5.54 -4.10 4.78
C LYS A 270 6.37 -3.93 6.06
N ALA A 271 6.09 -4.71 7.10
CA ALA A 271 6.88 -4.72 8.33
C ALA A 271 8.32 -5.21 8.08
N TRP A 272 8.51 -6.19 7.20
CA TRP A 272 9.80 -6.70 6.79
C TRP A 272 10.64 -5.64 6.08
N ARG A 273 10.02 -4.81 5.22
CA ARG A 273 10.70 -3.65 4.62
C ARG A 273 11.24 -2.71 5.68
N TYR A 274 10.40 -2.32 6.65
CA TYR A 274 10.78 -1.41 7.72
C TYR A 274 11.91 -1.99 8.58
N ALA A 275 11.79 -3.25 8.96
CA ALA A 275 12.80 -3.96 9.73
C ALA A 275 14.13 -4.06 8.96
N SER A 276 14.10 -4.36 7.66
CA SER A 276 15.31 -4.46 6.84
C SER A 276 16.05 -3.12 6.70
N VAL A 277 15.30 -2.01 6.58
CA VAL A 277 15.89 -0.66 6.60
C VAL A 277 16.44 -0.32 8.01
N CYS A 278 15.80 -0.81 9.06
CA CYS A 278 16.32 -0.75 10.43
C CYS A 278 17.58 -1.62 10.65
N GLU A 279 17.77 -2.70 9.92
CA GLU A 279 19.01 -3.49 9.97
C GLU A 279 20.12 -2.88 9.12
N ALA A 280 19.82 -2.37 7.92
CA ALA A 280 20.83 -1.90 6.97
C ALA A 280 21.70 -0.73 7.51
N MET A 281 21.15 0.07 8.44
CA MET A 281 21.85 1.17 9.09
C MET A 281 22.24 0.89 10.55
N GLN A 282 22.09 -0.35 11.03
CA GLN A 282 22.89 -0.79 12.17
C GLN A 282 24.32 -1.09 11.70
#